data_AF-A0A7W1ZV94-F1
#
_entry.id   AF-A0A7W1ZV94-F1
#
_cell.length_a   1.000
_cell.length_b   1.000
_cell.length_c   1.000
_cell.angle_alpha   90.00
_cell.angle_beta   90.00
_cell.angle_gamma   90.00
#
_symmetry.space_group_name_H-M   'P 1'
#
loop_
_entity.id
_entity.type
_entity.pdbx_description
1 polymer ?
#
loop_
_entity_poly.entity_id
_entity_poly.type
_entity_poly.pdbx_seq_one_letter_code
_entity_poly.pdbx_strand_id
1 'polypeptide(L)'
;MEIRPDKYLRFLGVPQLFSTERTKKILSVNPTIAPHREEAGEVKICVYDYSVDEFEEYQVQRIADCFHLKNNNRISWINIDGLRKADVEIISQRFDIHYLIAEDILSINQRPKMDEIPPILYCLLNMLYFNNETSTVEQ
;
A
#
# COMPACT_ATOMS: atom_id res chain seq x y z
N MET A 1 -10.27 70.79 8.78
CA MET A 1 -10.13 69.76 7.73
C MET A 1 -9.26 68.67 8.34
N GLU A 2 -9.88 67.68 8.98
CA GLU A 2 -9.15 66.65 9.74
C GLU A 2 -8.61 65.58 8.79
N ILE A 3 -7.28 65.45 8.76
CA ILE A 3 -6.60 64.44 7.96
C ILE A 3 -6.72 63.12 8.73
N ARG A 4 -7.50 62.17 8.19
CA ARG A 4 -7.59 60.80 8.73
C ARG A 4 -6.34 59.99 8.36
N PRO A 5 -5.44 59.70 9.32
CA PRO A 5 -4.16 59.03 9.05
C PRO A 5 -4.35 57.61 8.48
N ASP A 6 -5.43 56.95 8.91
CA ASP A 6 -5.85 55.59 8.54
C ASP A 6 -5.95 55.39 7.02
N LYS A 7 -6.29 56.45 6.29
CA LYS A 7 -6.45 56.41 4.82
C LYS A 7 -5.12 56.30 4.08
N TYR A 8 -4.03 56.76 4.70
CA TYR A 8 -2.70 56.82 4.10
C TYR A 8 -1.81 55.65 4.53
N LEU A 9 -2.04 55.06 5.71
CA LEU A 9 -1.29 53.91 6.22
C LEU A 9 -1.39 52.67 5.31
N ARG A 10 -2.47 52.53 4.53
CA ARG A 10 -2.65 51.43 3.56
C ARG A 10 -1.65 51.48 2.39
N PHE A 11 -1.06 52.65 2.09
CA PHE A 11 -0.05 52.80 1.04
C PHE A 11 1.37 52.43 1.49
N LEU A 12 1.60 52.29 2.80
CA LEU A 12 2.90 51.93 3.36
C LEU A 12 3.20 50.41 3.32
N GLY A 13 2.31 49.59 2.74
CA GLY A 13 2.56 48.14 2.57
C GLY A 13 2.67 47.34 3.87
N VAL A 14 2.41 47.95 5.02
CA VAL A 14 2.54 47.34 6.36
C VAL A 14 1.64 46.12 6.63
N PRO A 15 0.42 45.95 6.05
CA PRO A 15 -0.40 44.77 6.38
C PRO A 15 0.19 43.44 5.87
N GLN A 16 1.18 43.46 4.97
CA GLN A 16 1.93 42.26 4.59
C GLN A 16 2.87 41.75 5.71
N LEU A 17 3.33 42.62 6.62
CA LEU A 17 4.29 42.26 7.67
C LEU A 17 3.64 41.56 8.88
N PHE A 18 2.34 41.74 9.08
CA PHE A 18 1.61 41.19 10.24
C PHE A 18 0.40 40.33 9.83
N SER A 19 0.35 39.83 8.60
CA SER A 19 -0.67 38.87 8.17
C SER A 19 -0.48 37.52 8.86
N THR A 20 -1.02 37.39 10.08
CA THR A 20 -1.11 36.14 10.86
C THR A 20 -2.27 35.25 10.42
N GLU A 21 -2.98 35.58 9.34
CA GLU A 21 -4.10 34.76 8.84
C GLU A 21 -3.65 33.50 8.07
N ARG A 22 -2.35 33.31 7.83
CA ARG A 22 -1.82 32.27 6.94
C ARG A 22 -1.44 30.94 7.61
N THR A 23 -1.94 30.62 8.81
CA THR A 23 -1.61 29.33 9.46
C THR A 23 -2.79 28.45 9.83
N LYS A 24 -4.04 28.93 9.79
CA LYS A 24 -5.21 28.08 10.13
C LYS A 24 -5.74 27.21 8.98
N LYS A 25 -5.41 27.53 7.72
CA LYS A 25 -5.96 26.81 6.55
C LYS A 25 -5.19 25.53 6.18
N ILE A 26 -4.14 25.17 6.92
CA ILE A 26 -3.33 23.95 6.72
C ILE A 26 -3.69 22.86 7.74
N LEU A 27 -4.89 22.92 8.31
CA LEU A 27 -5.51 21.80 9.01
C LEU A 27 -6.68 21.31 8.15
N SER A 28 -6.38 20.93 6.90
CA SER A 28 -7.27 20.03 6.17
C SER A 28 -7.24 18.71 6.93
N VAL A 29 -8.28 18.51 7.73
CA VAL A 29 -8.68 17.25 8.35
C VAL A 29 -8.10 16.05 7.62
N ASN A 30 -7.32 15.24 8.33
CA ASN A 30 -7.05 13.87 7.91
C ASN A 30 -8.43 13.23 7.67
N PRO A 31 -8.77 12.78 6.46
CA PRO A 31 -10.08 12.15 6.22
C PRO A 31 -10.24 10.99 7.21
N THR A 32 -11.21 11.08 8.11
CA THR A 32 -11.47 10.07 9.17
C THR A 32 -12.08 8.78 8.60
N ILE A 33 -12.41 8.76 7.31
CA ILE A 33 -12.98 7.59 6.65
C ILE A 33 -11.84 6.63 6.37
N ALA A 34 -11.82 5.52 7.12
CA ALA A 34 -10.92 4.42 6.84
C ALA A 34 -11.15 3.98 5.38
N PRO A 35 -10.09 3.88 4.57
CA PRO A 35 -10.26 3.56 3.18
C PRO A 35 -10.79 2.12 3.08
N HIS A 36 -11.82 1.91 2.24
CA HIS A 36 -12.48 0.62 2.10
C HIS A 36 -11.79 -0.20 1.00
N ARG A 37 -11.31 -1.40 1.36
CA ARG A 37 -10.78 -2.38 0.40
C ARG A 37 -11.92 -3.26 -0.09
N GLU A 38 -12.12 -3.31 -1.39
CA GLU A 38 -13.00 -4.28 -2.03
C GLU A 38 -12.30 -5.65 -2.08
N GLU A 39 -13.00 -6.71 -1.69
CA GLU A 39 -12.45 -8.07 -1.79
C GLU A 39 -12.51 -8.58 -3.23
N ALA A 40 -11.50 -9.36 -3.63
CA ALA A 40 -11.44 -9.91 -4.98
C ALA A 40 -12.52 -10.97 -5.22
N GLY A 41 -13.23 -10.84 -6.34
CA GLY A 41 -14.25 -11.80 -6.78
C GLY A 41 -13.69 -13.17 -7.16
N GLU A 42 -12.46 -13.22 -7.65
CA GLU A 42 -11.75 -14.45 -8.03
C GLU A 42 -10.34 -14.43 -7.44
N VAL A 43 -9.84 -15.59 -7.01
CA VAL A 43 -8.48 -15.79 -6.52
C VAL A 43 -7.78 -16.77 -7.46
N LYS A 44 -6.61 -16.39 -7.97
CA LYS A 44 -5.79 -17.26 -8.84
C LYS A 44 -4.47 -17.53 -8.16
N ILE A 45 -4.09 -18.80 -8.08
CA ILE A 45 -2.89 -19.23 -7.39
C ILE A 45 -2.04 -20.04 -8.36
N CYS A 46 -0.87 -19.50 -8.68
CA CYS A 46 0.14 -20.16 -9.51
C CYS A 46 1.35 -20.49 -8.65
N VAL A 47 1.86 -21.71 -8.76
CA VAL A 47 3.04 -22.18 -8.05
C VAL A 47 4.14 -22.48 -9.06
N TYR A 48 5.34 -21.98 -8.78
CA TYR A 48 6.58 -22.32 -9.47
C TYR A 48 7.52 -22.95 -8.44
N ASP A 49 7.71 -24.26 -8.51
CA ASP A 49 8.58 -25.01 -7.61
C ASP A 49 9.81 -25.49 -8.36
N TYR A 50 11.00 -25.12 -7.90
CA TYR A 50 12.21 -25.36 -8.66
C TYR A 50 13.46 -25.62 -7.81
N SER A 51 14.37 -26.38 -8.41
CA SER A 51 15.71 -26.68 -7.92
C SER A 51 16.70 -26.52 -9.08
N VAL A 52 17.95 -26.93 -8.86
CA VAL A 52 18.96 -26.94 -9.94
C VAL A 52 18.60 -27.92 -11.06
N ASP A 53 17.87 -29.00 -10.72
CA ASP A 53 17.65 -30.13 -11.62
C ASP A 53 16.21 -30.18 -12.18
N GLU A 54 15.23 -29.64 -11.43
CA GLU A 54 13.81 -29.81 -11.73
C GLU A 54 13.04 -28.49 -11.60
N PHE A 55 12.08 -28.26 -12.49
CA PHE A 55 11.16 -27.12 -12.48
C PHE A 55 9.73 -27.61 -12.72
N GLU A 56 8.81 -27.19 -11.86
CA GLU A 56 7.38 -27.51 -11.97
C GLU A 56 6.56 -26.23 -11.86
N GLU A 57 5.59 -26.09 -12.77
CA GLU A 57 4.62 -24.99 -12.78
C GLU A 57 3.22 -25.58 -12.80
N TYR A 58 2.38 -25.15 -11.86
CA TYR A 58 0.99 -25.59 -11.81
C TYR A 58 0.10 -24.58 -11.08
N GLN A 59 -1.20 -24.70 -11.32
CA GLN A 59 -2.22 -23.89 -10.65
C GLN A 59 -2.92 -24.72 -9.56
N VAL A 60 -3.29 -24.05 -8.47
CA VAL A 60 -4.08 -24.66 -7.40
C VAL A 60 -5.36 -23.89 -7.15
N GLN A 61 -6.39 -24.58 -6.67
CA GLN A 61 -7.69 -23.97 -6.38
C GLN A 61 -7.78 -23.42 -4.96
N ARG A 62 -7.02 -23.98 -4.02
CA ARG A 62 -7.05 -23.57 -2.61
C ARG A 62 -5.64 -23.30 -2.13
N ILE A 63 -5.52 -22.27 -1.32
CA ILE A 63 -4.27 -21.91 -0.63
C ILE A 63 -3.72 -23.07 0.20
N ALA A 64 -4.61 -23.88 0.78
CA ALA A 64 -4.21 -25.02 1.58
C ALA A 64 -3.41 -26.07 0.81
N ASP A 65 -3.61 -26.13 -0.51
CA ASP A 65 -2.89 -27.05 -1.38
C ASP A 65 -1.42 -26.62 -1.54
N CYS A 66 -1.04 -25.38 -1.20
CA CYS A 66 0.36 -24.92 -1.24
C CYS A 66 1.18 -25.26 0.03
N PHE A 67 0.55 -25.73 1.12
CA PHE A 67 1.26 -25.82 2.41
C PHE A 67 2.37 -26.87 2.47
N HIS A 68 2.31 -27.88 1.59
CA HIS A 68 3.34 -28.91 1.52
C HIS A 68 4.68 -28.35 1.02
N LEU A 69 4.66 -27.25 0.26
CA LEU A 69 5.85 -26.60 -0.32
C LEU A 69 6.81 -26.07 0.75
N LYS A 70 6.32 -25.75 1.96
CA LYS A 70 7.17 -25.28 3.06
C LYS A 70 8.29 -26.27 3.43
N ASN A 71 8.09 -27.57 3.15
CA ASN A 71 8.97 -28.65 3.59
C ASN A 71 9.57 -29.47 2.43
N ASN A 72 9.44 -29.01 1.18
CA ASN A 72 9.87 -29.79 0.00
C ASN A 72 11.38 -29.67 -0.33
N ASN A 73 12.15 -28.92 0.48
CA ASN A 73 13.58 -28.61 0.28
C ASN A 73 13.92 -27.96 -1.08
N ARG A 74 12.94 -27.37 -1.76
CA ARG A 74 13.10 -26.64 -3.03
C ARG A 74 12.81 -25.15 -2.83
N ILE A 75 13.04 -24.36 -3.87
CA ILE A 75 12.63 -22.96 -3.91
C ILE A 75 11.24 -22.92 -4.53
N SER A 76 10.24 -22.48 -3.76
CA SER A 76 8.87 -22.37 -4.23
C SER A 76 8.43 -20.90 -4.26
N TRP A 77 8.01 -20.45 -5.45
CA TRP A 77 7.35 -19.16 -5.62
C TRP A 77 5.84 -19.38 -5.78
N ILE A 78 5.08 -18.88 -4.80
CA ILE A 78 3.62 -18.94 -4.80
C ILE A 78 3.10 -17.55 -5.18
N ASN A 79 2.53 -17.40 -6.37
CA ASN A 79 1.84 -16.18 -6.78
C ASN A 79 0.35 -16.29 -6.45
N ILE A 80 -0.19 -15.29 -5.76
CA ILE A 80 -1.61 -15.24 -5.35
C ILE A 80 -2.19 -13.92 -5.84
N ASP A 81 -2.98 -14.00 -6.90
CA ASP A 81 -3.72 -12.87 -7.45
C ASP A 81 -5.11 -12.83 -6.81
N GLY A 82 -5.60 -11.61 -6.49
CA GLY A 82 -6.91 -11.44 -5.88
C GLY A 82 -6.93 -11.76 -4.38
N LEU A 83 -6.06 -11.13 -3.61
CA LEU A 83 -5.94 -11.35 -2.15
C LEU A 83 -7.22 -10.98 -1.39
N ARG A 84 -7.81 -11.97 -0.71
CA ARG A 84 -8.89 -11.79 0.29
C ARG A 84 -8.34 -11.77 1.71
N LYS A 85 -9.09 -11.21 2.65
CA LYS A 85 -8.66 -11.13 4.05
C LYS A 85 -8.47 -12.52 4.67
N ALA A 86 -9.44 -13.42 4.48
CA ALA A 86 -9.38 -14.79 5.01
C ALA A 86 -8.15 -15.55 4.50
N ASP A 87 -7.79 -15.34 3.24
CA ASP A 87 -6.66 -15.97 2.57
C ASP A 87 -5.33 -15.53 3.17
N VAL A 88 -5.16 -14.22 3.39
CA VAL A 88 -3.97 -13.66 4.05
C VAL A 88 -3.83 -14.22 5.46
N GLU A 89 -4.91 -14.24 6.24
CA GLU A 89 -4.89 -14.76 7.62
C GLU A 89 -4.46 -16.24 7.66
N ILE A 90 -4.97 -17.07 6.75
CA ILE A 90 -4.62 -18.48 6.63
C ILE A 90 -3.13 -18.65 6.29
N ILE A 91 -2.62 -17.88 5.33
CA ILE A 91 -1.20 -17.93 4.93
C ILE A 91 -0.32 -17.48 6.09
N SER A 92 -0.66 -16.37 6.74
CA SER A 92 0.13 -15.81 7.82
C SER A 92 0.29 -16.79 8.98
N GLN A 93 -0.78 -17.51 9.33
CA GLN A 93 -0.72 -18.55 10.37
C GLN A 93 0.15 -19.75 9.96
N ARG A 94 0.16 -20.14 8.69
CA ARG A 94 0.85 -21.36 8.22
C ARG A 94 2.32 -21.14 7.89
N PHE A 95 2.67 -19.94 7.47
CA PHE A 95 4.04 -19.53 7.13
C PHE A 95 4.71 -18.70 8.22
N ASP A 96 4.11 -18.63 9.41
CA ASP A 96 4.64 -17.90 10.58
C ASP A 96 4.91 -16.40 10.29
N ILE A 97 4.05 -15.79 9.47
CA ILE A 97 4.14 -14.35 9.13
C ILE A 97 3.57 -13.54 10.28
N HIS A 98 4.32 -12.54 10.73
CA HIS A 98 3.91 -11.67 11.82
C HIS A 98 2.63 -10.89 11.49
N TYR A 99 1.75 -10.71 12.48
CA TYR A 99 0.46 -10.02 12.33
C TYR A 99 0.59 -8.61 11.72
N LEU A 100 1.63 -7.86 12.08
CA LEU A 100 1.90 -6.52 11.51
C LEU A 100 2.13 -6.57 10.00
N ILE A 101 2.82 -7.59 9.49
CA ILE A 101 3.01 -7.76 8.04
C ILE A 101 1.66 -8.11 7.38
N ALA A 102 0.87 -8.99 8.00
CA ALA A 102 -0.45 -9.35 7.48
C ALA A 102 -1.38 -8.12 7.38
N GLU A 103 -1.34 -7.25 8.38
CA GLU A 103 -2.06 -5.96 8.38
C GLU A 103 -1.56 -5.03 7.28
N ASP A 104 -0.24 -4.97 7.06
CA ASP A 104 0.35 -4.17 5.98
C ASP A 104 -0.03 -4.69 4.58
N ILE A 105 -0.10 -6.01 4.37
CA ILE A 105 -0.58 -6.62 3.11
C ILE A 105 -2.05 -6.24 2.83
N LEU A 106 -2.85 -6.12 3.89
CA LEU A 106 -4.27 -5.76 3.78
C LEU A 106 -4.49 -4.25 3.62
N SER A 107 -3.53 -3.45 4.02
CA SER A 107 -3.58 -1.99 3.97
C SER A 107 -3.49 -1.47 2.53
N ILE A 108 -4.23 -0.40 2.25
CA ILE A 108 -4.26 0.27 0.94
C ILE A 108 -3.54 1.62 1.00
N ASN A 109 -2.98 2.06 -0.13
CA ASN A 109 -2.23 3.32 -0.27
C ASN A 109 -1.01 3.45 0.66
N GLN A 110 -0.42 2.33 1.09
CA GLN A 110 0.86 2.38 1.77
C GLN A 110 1.98 2.77 0.79
N ARG A 111 3.01 3.44 1.31
CA ARG A 111 4.21 3.74 0.53
C ARG A 111 5.07 2.48 0.39
N PRO A 112 5.73 2.28 -0.77
CA PRO A 112 6.65 1.17 -0.94
C PRO A 112 7.70 1.14 0.17
N LYS A 113 7.92 -0.04 0.73
CA LYS A 113 8.83 -0.26 1.86
C LYS A 113 9.37 -1.69 1.86
N MET A 114 10.44 -1.88 2.60
CA MET A 114 11.05 -3.19 2.85
C MET A 114 11.31 -3.31 4.35
N ASP A 115 10.79 -4.38 4.95
CA ASP A 115 10.93 -4.67 6.37
C ASP A 115 11.56 -6.06 6.54
N GLU A 116 12.60 -6.18 7.35
CA GLU A 116 13.25 -7.45 7.65
C GLU A 116 12.87 -7.89 9.07
N ILE A 117 12.17 -9.03 9.17
CA ILE A 117 11.77 -9.68 10.43
C ILE A 117 12.25 -11.12 10.36
N PRO A 118 13.47 -11.44 10.86
CA PRO A 118 14.04 -12.76 10.69
C PRO A 118 13.08 -13.90 11.10
N PRO A 119 12.87 -14.92 10.25
CA PRO A 119 13.57 -15.22 8.99
C PRO A 119 12.92 -14.63 7.72
N ILE A 120 11.95 -13.73 7.84
CA ILE A 120 11.11 -13.20 6.75
C ILE A 120 11.64 -11.84 6.28
N LEU A 121 11.75 -11.67 4.96
CA LEU A 121 11.90 -10.38 4.31
C LEU A 121 10.57 -9.99 3.66
N TYR A 122 10.02 -8.84 4.04
CA TYR A 122 8.78 -8.30 3.50
C TYR A 122 9.05 -7.11 2.59
N CYS A 123 8.42 -7.10 1.41
CA CYS A 123 8.50 -6.02 0.44
C CYS A 123 7.08 -5.61 0.01
N LEU A 124 6.75 -4.33 0.15
CA LEU A 124 5.55 -3.72 -0.41
C LEU A 124 5.94 -2.86 -1.60
N LEU A 125 5.38 -3.15 -2.76
CA LEU A 125 5.65 -2.46 -4.02
C LEU A 125 4.33 -2.13 -4.73
N ASN A 126 4.34 -1.07 -5.51
CA ASN A 126 3.20 -0.67 -6.32
C ASN A 126 3.47 -1.01 -7.79
N MET A 127 2.49 -1.60 -8.46
CA MET A 127 2.54 -1.82 -9.89
C MET A 127 2.00 -0.60 -10.61
N LEU A 128 2.77 -0.07 -11.57
CA LEU A 128 2.34 1.05 -12.39
C LEU A 128 1.67 0.52 -13.66
N TYR A 129 0.49 1.05 -13.96
CA TYR A 129 -0.27 0.73 -15.16
C TYR A 129 -0.32 1.95 -16.07
N PHE A 130 -0.13 1.72 -17.37
CA PHE A 130 -0.31 2.78 -18.36
C PHE A 130 -1.75 2.78 -18.87
N ASN A 131 -2.47 3.88 -18.64
CA ASN A 131 -3.79 4.08 -19.19
C ASN A 131 -3.68 4.69 -20.59
N ASN A 132 -4.02 3.88 -21.60
CA ASN A 132 -3.94 4.30 -23.00
C ASN A 132 -4.95 5.41 -23.36
N GLU A 133 -6.10 5.49 -22.67
CA GLU A 133 -7.16 6.44 -22.99
C GLU A 133 -6.82 7.85 -22.52
N THR A 134 -6.27 7.97 -21.31
CA THR A 134 -5.86 9.24 -20.71
C THR A 134 -4.39 9.57 -20.97
N SER A 135 -3.60 8.62 -21.50
CA SER A 135 -2.15 8.72 -21.64
C SER A 135 -1.44 9.03 -20.32
N THR A 136 -1.98 8.53 -19.20
CA THR A 136 -1.42 8.70 -17.85
C THR A 136 -0.92 7.39 -17.27
N VAL A 137 0.04 7.48 -16.35
CA VAL A 137 0.48 6.35 -15.52
C VAL A 137 -0.31 6.37 -14.22
N GLU A 138 -0.98 5.26 -13.92
CA GLU A 138 -1.80 5.04 -12.73
C GLU A 138 -1.16 3.95 -11.86
N GLN A 139 -1.58 3.89 -10.60
CA GLN A 139 -1.03 3.02 -9.56
C GLN A 139 -2.13 2.24 -8.86
#